data_AF-A0A7L0HHN0-F1
#
_entry.id   AF-A0A7L0HHN0-F1
#
_cell.length_a   1.000
_cell.length_b   1.000
_cell.length_c   1.000
_cell.angle_alpha   90.00
_cell.angle_beta   90.00
_cell.angle_gamma   90.00
#
_symmetry.space_group_name_H-M   'P 1'
#
loop_
_entity.id
_entity.type
_entity.pdbx_description
1 polymer ?
#
loop_
_entity_poly.entity_id
_entity_poly.type
_entity_poly.pdbx_seq_one_letter_code
_entity_poly.pdbx_strand_id
1 'polypeptide(L)'
;SNGTDLAIGFTSSTVAVLLFGTNFVPVKKFDTGDGMFFQWILCASIWIVSLVVNLIQNCPRFWPLAMVGGFVWATGNVTVVPIVKTVGLALGLLIWASFNLLTGWASSRFGWFGIDPEEVSRPVLNYIGAGLSLLSAVIFLFIKTEVQSSSPSLESTPLLRESSINVSEDHPDDSWVNRLSPAKKRLIGCSLAVVAGILYGSSFVPVLYIKDHGRRNESIYAGASQFDLDYVFAHFSGIFLTSTIYFLIYCAVRKNKPNVYPQAILPGM
;
A
#
# COMPACT_ATOMS: atom_id res chain seq x y z
N SER A 1 -1.31 35.61 0.74
CA SER A 1 -1.79 34.40 0.05
C SER A 1 -1.19 33.11 0.60
N ASN A 2 0.09 33.02 1.01
CA ASN A 2 0.69 31.78 1.54
C ASN A 2 -0.04 31.10 2.71
N GLY A 3 -0.75 31.85 3.56
CA GLY A 3 -1.48 31.28 4.71
C GLY A 3 -2.64 30.37 4.31
N THR A 4 -3.34 30.70 3.23
CA THR A 4 -4.46 29.90 2.71
C THR A 4 -3.96 28.62 2.07
N ASP A 5 -2.87 28.69 1.30
CA ASP A 5 -2.26 27.53 0.64
C ASP A 5 -1.71 26.52 1.65
N LEU A 6 -1.08 27.02 2.72
CA LEU A 6 -0.61 26.19 3.83
C LEU A 6 -1.78 25.51 4.56
N ALA A 7 -2.86 26.24 4.84
CA ALA A 7 -4.04 25.68 5.49
C ALA A 7 -4.67 24.55 4.65
N ILE A 8 -4.83 24.77 3.33
CA ILE A 8 -5.33 23.75 2.40
C ILE A 8 -4.42 22.53 2.41
N GLY A 9 -3.10 22.72 2.37
CA GLY A 9 -2.12 21.63 2.42
C GLY A 9 -2.21 20.79 3.69
N PHE A 10 -2.27 21.42 4.87
CA PHE A 10 -2.39 20.73 6.15
C PHE A 10 -3.75 20.04 6.32
N THR A 11 -4.84 20.68 5.91
CA THR A 11 -6.18 20.07 5.94
C THR A 11 -6.24 18.86 5.02
N SER A 12 -5.75 18.98 3.79
CA SER A 12 -5.72 17.88 2.82
C SER A 12 -4.86 16.71 3.34
N SER A 13 -3.71 17.02 3.94
CA SER A 13 -2.84 16.00 4.54
C SER A 13 -3.52 15.28 5.71
N THR A 14 -4.24 16.01 6.56
CA THR A 14 -4.98 15.42 7.70
C THR A 14 -6.07 14.47 7.21
N VAL A 15 -6.85 14.89 6.20
CA VAL A 15 -7.87 14.04 5.58
C VAL A 15 -7.23 12.80 4.96
N ALA A 16 -6.13 12.96 4.23
CA ALA A 16 -5.40 11.85 3.62
C ALA A 16 -4.91 10.82 4.66
N VAL A 17 -4.36 11.29 5.80
CA VAL A 17 -3.91 10.41 6.89
C VAL A 17 -5.07 9.60 7.46
N LEU A 18 -6.24 10.21 7.69
CA LEU A 18 -7.41 9.52 8.23
C LEU A 18 -7.95 8.48 7.24
N LEU A 19 -8.10 8.83 5.96
CA LEU A 19 -8.59 7.93 4.93
C LEU A 19 -7.62 6.78 4.67
N PHE A 20 -6.32 7.07 4.53
CA PHE A 20 -5.31 6.05 4.29
C PHE A 20 -5.13 5.13 5.50
N GLY A 21 -5.14 5.68 6.73
CA GLY A 21 -5.05 4.91 7.97
C GLY A 21 -6.23 3.98 8.21
N THR A 22 -7.41 4.28 7.65
CA THR A 22 -8.63 3.47 7.80
C THR A 22 -8.86 2.48 6.66
N ASN A 23 -8.14 2.59 5.54
CA ASN A 23 -8.34 1.77 4.33
C ASN A 23 -8.31 0.25 4.59
N PHE A 24 -7.46 -0.22 5.49
CA PHE A 24 -7.32 -1.65 5.79
C PHE A 24 -8.11 -2.11 7.03
N VAL A 25 -8.90 -1.23 7.67
CA VAL A 25 -9.78 -1.62 8.78
C VAL A 25 -10.83 -2.67 8.37
N PRO A 26 -11.47 -2.59 7.18
CA PRO A 26 -12.43 -3.61 6.74
C PRO A 26 -11.82 -5.01 6.62
N VAL A 27 -10.53 -5.13 6.29
CA VAL A 27 -9.80 -6.42 6.18
C VAL A 27 -9.78 -7.18 7.51
N LYS A 28 -9.94 -6.47 8.64
CA LYS A 28 -10.06 -7.09 9.98
C LYS A 28 -11.48 -7.59 10.26
N LYS A 29 -12.50 -7.01 9.64
CA LYS A 29 -13.92 -7.30 9.91
C LYS A 29 -14.49 -8.35 8.97
N PHE A 30 -14.08 -8.34 7.71
CA PHE A 30 -14.58 -9.24 6.69
C PHE A 30 -13.49 -10.22 6.27
N ASP A 31 -13.86 -11.47 6.02
CA ASP A 31 -12.92 -12.43 5.46
C ASP A 31 -12.54 -12.00 4.04
N THR A 32 -11.23 -11.83 3.84
CA THR A 32 -10.63 -11.42 2.56
C THR A 32 -9.91 -12.59 1.89
N GLY A 33 -9.95 -13.79 2.48
CA GLY A 33 -9.30 -14.98 1.97
C GLY A 33 -7.81 -14.80 1.75
N ASP A 34 -7.32 -15.11 0.55
CA ASP A 34 -5.92 -14.89 0.19
C ASP A 34 -5.59 -13.45 -0.25
N GLY A 35 -6.59 -12.57 -0.30
CA GLY A 35 -6.41 -11.15 -0.56
C GLY A 35 -6.24 -10.75 -2.02
N MET A 36 -6.06 -11.69 -2.95
CA MET A 36 -5.75 -11.37 -4.35
C MET A 36 -6.93 -10.69 -5.07
N PHE A 37 -8.15 -11.16 -4.80
CA PHE A 37 -9.35 -10.55 -5.34
C PHE A 37 -9.63 -9.18 -4.68
N PHE A 38 -9.49 -9.08 -3.36
CA PHE A 38 -9.62 -7.81 -2.62
C PHE A 38 -8.64 -6.75 -3.16
N GLN A 39 -7.38 -7.14 -3.37
CA GLN A 39 -6.33 -6.32 -3.96
C GLN A 39 -6.73 -5.77 -5.33
N TRP A 40 -7.28 -6.62 -6.20
CA TRP A 40 -7.68 -6.22 -7.54
C TRP A 40 -8.86 -5.23 -7.54
N ILE A 41 -9.87 -5.46 -6.70
CA ILE A 41 -11.01 -4.54 -6.54
C ILE A 41 -10.57 -3.20 -5.95
N LEU A 42 -9.65 -3.21 -4.97
CA LEU A 42 -9.04 -2.00 -4.42
C LEU A 42 -8.34 -1.19 -5.52
N CYS A 43 -7.53 -1.85 -6.36
CA CYS A 43 -6.83 -1.20 -7.46
C CYS A 43 -7.79 -0.65 -8.54
N ALA A 44 -8.86 -1.37 -8.85
CA ALA A 44 -9.90 -0.90 -9.77
C ALA A 44 -10.57 0.38 -9.24
N SER A 45 -10.91 0.41 -7.94
CA SER A 45 -11.49 1.59 -7.28
C SER A 45 -10.56 2.80 -7.32
N ILE A 46 -9.27 2.61 -7.01
CA ILE A 46 -8.23 3.66 -7.10
C ILE A 46 -8.15 4.21 -8.52
N TRP A 47 -8.17 3.33 -9.53
CA TRP A 47 -8.10 3.73 -10.93
C TRP A 47 -9.34 4.52 -11.39
N ILE A 48 -10.54 4.15 -10.97
CA ILE A 48 -11.77 4.90 -11.29
C ILE A 48 -11.71 6.31 -10.72
N VAL A 49 -11.30 6.47 -9.46
CA VAL A 49 -11.11 7.80 -8.84
C VAL A 49 -10.06 8.60 -9.61
N SER A 50 -8.97 7.94 -10.02
CA SER A 50 -7.94 8.55 -10.86
C SER A 50 -8.47 9.10 -12.17
N LEU A 51 -9.35 8.33 -12.82
CA LEU A 51 -9.90 8.68 -14.12
C LEU A 51 -10.74 9.95 -14.00
N VAL A 52 -11.56 10.06 -12.96
CA VAL A 52 -12.33 11.28 -12.67
C VAL A 52 -11.40 12.49 -12.49
N VAL A 53 -10.33 12.34 -11.69
CA VAL A 53 -9.35 13.41 -11.48
C VAL A 53 -8.63 13.78 -12.79
N ASN A 54 -8.30 12.80 -13.64
CA ASN A 54 -7.68 13.04 -14.95
C ASN A 54 -8.59 13.86 -15.88
N LEU A 55 -9.90 13.56 -15.87
CA LEU A 55 -10.89 14.30 -16.67
C LEU A 55 -11.06 15.73 -16.16
N ILE A 56 -11.10 15.94 -14.84
CA ILE A 56 -11.17 17.28 -14.23
C ILE A 56 -9.93 18.12 -14.60
N GLN A 57 -8.76 17.49 -14.73
CA GLN A 57 -7.52 18.15 -15.13
C GLN A 57 -7.35 18.30 -16.65
N ASN A 58 -8.40 18.06 -17.44
CA ASN A 58 -8.36 18.14 -18.91
C ASN A 58 -7.35 17.19 -19.58
N CYS A 59 -7.20 15.99 -19.02
CA CYS A 59 -6.35 14.92 -19.58
C CYS A 59 -4.89 15.37 -19.81
N PRO A 60 -4.12 15.60 -18.73
CA PRO A 60 -2.70 15.94 -18.83
C PRO A 60 -1.89 14.87 -19.60
N ARG A 61 -0.70 15.26 -20.05
CA ARG A 61 0.15 14.39 -20.87
C ARG A 61 0.51 13.11 -20.12
N PHE A 62 0.18 11.98 -20.74
CA PHE A 62 0.46 10.66 -20.18
C PHE A 62 1.93 10.28 -20.36
N TRP A 63 2.65 10.04 -19.25
CA TRP A 63 4.04 9.59 -19.25
C TRP A 63 4.13 8.11 -18.84
N PRO A 64 4.41 7.18 -19.77
CA PRO A 64 4.42 5.74 -19.46
C PRO A 64 5.41 5.32 -18.37
N LEU A 65 6.53 6.04 -18.21
CA LEU A 65 7.49 5.75 -17.14
C LEU A 65 6.85 5.87 -15.74
N ALA A 66 5.83 6.72 -15.55
CA ALA A 66 5.09 6.81 -14.29
C ALA A 66 4.33 5.51 -13.95
N MET A 67 3.94 4.71 -14.96
CA MET A 67 3.28 3.42 -14.76
C MET A 67 4.21 2.41 -14.05
N VAL A 68 5.53 2.53 -14.23
CA VAL A 68 6.51 1.67 -13.53
C VAL A 68 6.42 1.88 -12.02
N GLY A 69 6.16 3.12 -11.59
CA GLY A 69 5.91 3.40 -10.18
C GLY A 69 4.69 2.66 -9.66
N GLY A 70 3.62 2.63 -10.46
CA GLY A 70 2.39 1.90 -10.13
C GLY A 70 2.59 0.39 -10.09
N PHE A 71 3.44 -0.15 -10.97
CA PHE A 71 3.87 -1.55 -10.91
C PHE A 71 4.55 -1.86 -9.59
N VAL A 72 5.56 -1.08 -9.20
CA VAL A 72 6.31 -1.26 -7.94
C VAL A 72 5.36 -1.21 -6.74
N TRP A 73 4.43 -0.25 -6.74
CA TRP A 73 3.42 -0.16 -5.69
C TRP A 73 2.51 -1.39 -5.64
N ALA A 74 1.99 -1.84 -6.78
CA ALA A 74 1.09 -3.00 -6.85
C ALA A 74 1.78 -4.29 -6.38
N THR A 75 3.07 -4.46 -6.70
CA THR A 75 3.88 -5.58 -6.19
C THR A 75 3.99 -5.57 -4.67
N GLY A 76 4.20 -4.39 -4.06
CA GLY A 76 4.17 -4.25 -2.61
C GLY A 76 2.81 -4.62 -2.02
N ASN A 77 1.73 -4.16 -2.66
CA ASN A 77 0.38 -4.28 -2.14
C ASN A 77 -0.17 -5.72 -2.15
N VAL A 78 0.31 -6.58 -3.06
CA VAL A 78 0.03 -8.04 -3.02
C VAL A 78 0.45 -8.68 -1.70
N THR A 79 1.47 -8.14 -1.03
CA THR A 79 1.98 -8.73 0.22
C THR A 79 1.18 -8.32 1.46
N VAL A 80 0.24 -7.36 1.36
CA VAL A 80 -0.48 -6.80 2.51
C VAL A 80 -1.28 -7.85 3.26
N VAL A 81 -2.10 -8.65 2.57
CA VAL A 81 -2.91 -9.69 3.23
C VAL A 81 -2.03 -10.76 3.91
N PRO A 82 -0.98 -11.29 3.26
CA PRO A 82 0.02 -12.11 3.94
C PRO A 82 0.65 -11.46 5.18
N ILE A 83 1.02 -10.18 5.14
CA ILE A 83 1.56 -9.44 6.29
C ILE A 83 0.54 -9.39 7.42
N VAL A 84 -0.70 -9.00 7.12
CA VAL A 84 -1.78 -8.90 8.12
C VAL A 84 -2.06 -10.27 8.77
N LYS A 85 -2.08 -11.36 7.99
CA LYS A 85 -2.28 -12.72 8.52
C LYS A 85 -1.07 -13.27 9.30
N THR A 86 0.14 -12.76 9.09
CA THR A 86 1.37 -13.26 9.74
C THR A 86 1.78 -12.46 10.97
N VAL A 87 1.77 -11.12 10.88
CA VAL A 87 2.23 -10.21 11.95
C VAL A 87 1.14 -9.30 12.52
N GLY A 88 -0.07 -9.35 11.96
CA GLY A 88 -1.16 -8.48 12.36
C GLY A 88 -1.10 -7.10 11.68
N LEU A 89 -2.28 -6.47 11.57
CA LEU A 89 -2.45 -5.22 10.83
C LEU A 89 -1.62 -4.06 11.40
N ALA A 90 -1.64 -3.86 12.72
CA ALA A 90 -0.97 -2.73 13.36
C ALA A 90 0.55 -2.82 13.26
N LEU A 91 1.12 -3.98 13.59
CA LEU A 91 2.57 -4.17 13.55
C LEU A 91 3.09 -4.15 12.11
N GLY A 92 2.36 -4.77 11.18
CA GLY A 92 2.64 -4.65 9.75
C GLY A 92 2.71 -3.18 9.33
N LEU A 93 1.63 -2.42 9.62
CA LEU A 93 1.48 -1.00 9.25
C LEU A 93 2.70 -0.19 9.65
N LEU A 94 3.13 -0.35 10.90
CA LEU A 94 4.26 0.37 11.48
C LEU A 94 5.57 0.01 10.78
N ILE A 95 5.84 -1.28 10.53
CA ILE A 95 7.07 -1.71 9.87
C ILE A 95 7.11 -1.17 8.44
N TRP A 96 6.10 -1.42 7.62
CA TRP A 96 6.16 -0.97 6.22
C TRP A 96 6.15 0.55 6.11
N ALA A 97 5.44 1.26 6.99
CA ALA A 97 5.41 2.72 6.96
C ALA A 97 6.79 3.31 7.29
N SER A 98 7.50 2.75 8.28
CA SER A 98 8.86 3.16 8.59
C SER A 98 9.82 2.94 7.41
N PHE A 99 9.78 1.77 6.77
CA PHE A 99 10.64 1.50 5.61
C PHE A 99 10.24 2.30 4.36
N ASN A 100 8.95 2.57 4.17
CA ASN A 100 8.45 3.49 3.14
C ASN A 100 9.03 4.90 3.32
N LEU A 101 8.93 5.43 4.54
CA LEU A 101 9.50 6.74 4.88
C LEU A 101 11.01 6.80 4.67
N LEU A 102 11.75 5.81 5.19
CA LEU A 102 13.21 5.76 5.07
C LEU A 102 13.67 5.61 3.63
N THR A 103 12.99 4.79 2.83
CA THR A 103 13.33 4.57 1.42
C THR A 103 13.01 5.81 0.58
N GLY A 104 11.84 6.41 0.78
CA GLY A 104 11.48 7.67 0.13
C GLY A 104 12.49 8.77 0.46
N TRP A 105 12.80 8.96 1.74
CA TRP A 105 13.82 9.90 2.21
C TRP A 105 15.18 9.63 1.58
N ALA A 106 15.68 8.40 1.62
CA ALA A 106 17.00 8.05 1.08
C ALA A 106 17.06 8.27 -0.43
N SER A 107 16.01 7.87 -1.16
CA SER A 107 15.96 8.00 -2.61
C SER A 107 16.05 9.46 -3.07
N SER A 108 15.29 10.36 -2.45
CA SER A 108 15.33 11.79 -2.74
C SER A 108 16.61 12.45 -2.22
N ARG A 109 17.06 12.10 -1.01
CA ARG A 109 18.20 12.78 -0.38
C ARG A 109 19.53 12.48 -1.07
N PHE A 110 19.72 11.24 -1.51
CA PHE A 110 20.97 10.79 -2.13
C PHE A 110 20.89 10.75 -3.66
N GLY A 111 19.77 11.17 -4.26
CA GLY A 111 19.60 11.17 -5.71
C GLY A 111 19.65 9.76 -6.32
N TRP A 112 19.08 8.78 -5.63
CA TRP A 112 19.02 7.43 -6.18
C TRP A 112 18.25 7.43 -7.50
N PHE A 113 18.64 6.52 -8.41
CA PHE A 113 18.02 6.38 -9.74
C PHE A 113 18.19 7.61 -10.66
N GLY A 114 19.23 8.42 -10.41
CA GLY A 114 19.61 9.51 -11.31
C GLY A 114 18.79 10.79 -11.14
N ILE A 115 18.07 10.93 -10.03
CA ILE A 115 17.38 12.17 -9.63
C ILE A 115 18.39 13.10 -8.98
N ASP A 116 18.26 14.42 -9.16
CA ASP A 116 19.08 15.37 -8.43
C ASP A 116 18.89 15.25 -6.90
N PRO A 117 19.98 15.18 -6.11
CA PRO A 117 19.88 15.10 -4.66
C PRO A 117 19.15 16.31 -4.08
N GLU A 118 18.10 16.05 -3.29
CA GLU A 118 17.31 17.11 -2.66
C GLU A 118 18.16 17.89 -1.64
N GLU A 119 18.25 19.21 -1.80
CA GLU A 119 18.90 20.11 -0.86
C GLU A 119 17.92 20.57 0.23
N VAL A 120 18.20 20.17 1.47
CA VAL A 120 17.36 20.51 2.62
C VAL A 120 17.89 21.76 3.34
N SER A 121 17.01 22.69 3.68
CA SER A 121 17.40 23.96 4.33
C SER A 121 18.05 23.76 5.71
N ARG A 122 17.71 22.67 6.42
CA ARG A 122 18.28 22.31 7.73
C ARG A 122 18.70 20.83 7.75
N PRO A 123 19.91 20.50 7.26
CA PRO A 123 20.37 19.11 7.14
C PRO A 123 20.37 18.36 8.47
N VAL A 124 20.84 18.99 9.55
CA VAL A 124 20.95 18.33 10.86
C VAL A 124 19.59 17.83 11.37
N LEU A 125 18.55 18.67 11.31
CA LEU A 125 17.20 18.27 11.73
C LEU A 125 16.63 17.16 10.85
N ASN A 126 16.93 17.19 9.55
CA ASN A 126 16.50 16.16 8.62
C ASN A 126 17.13 14.79 8.95
N TYR A 127 18.45 14.73 9.20
CA TYR A 127 19.12 13.50 9.61
C TYR A 127 18.68 12.99 10.98
N ILE A 128 18.40 13.89 11.94
CA ILE A 128 17.82 13.50 13.23
C ILE A 128 16.45 12.82 13.02
N GLY A 129 15.58 13.39 12.19
CA GLY A 129 14.28 12.80 11.86
C GLY A 129 14.41 11.42 11.22
N ALA A 130 15.31 11.27 10.25
CA ALA A 130 15.61 9.98 9.64
C ALA A 130 16.15 8.96 10.66
N GLY A 131 17.05 9.39 11.55
CA GLY A 131 17.59 8.56 12.64
C GLY A 131 16.51 8.09 13.62
N LEU A 132 15.59 8.97 14.01
CA LEU A 132 14.45 8.61 14.86
C LEU A 132 13.50 7.62 14.17
N SER A 133 13.25 7.78 12.86
CA SER A 133 12.46 6.82 12.08
C SER A 133 13.15 5.46 11.94
N LEU A 134 14.49 5.44 11.84
CA LEU A 134 15.24 4.19 11.80
C LEU A 134 15.17 3.49 13.16
N LEU A 135 15.33 4.23 14.25
CA LEU A 135 15.21 3.70 15.60
C LEU A 135 13.81 3.11 15.86
N SER A 136 12.75 3.80 15.44
CA SER A 136 11.38 3.28 15.57
C SER A 136 11.18 1.99 14.78
N ALA A 137 11.69 1.91 13.53
CA ALA A 137 11.65 0.71 12.71
C ALA A 137 12.31 -0.49 13.41
N VAL A 138 13.50 -0.27 13.99
CA VAL A 138 14.23 -1.30 14.75
C VAL A 138 13.40 -1.76 15.95
N ILE A 139 12.84 -0.83 16.74
CA ILE A 139 11.99 -1.17 17.89
C ILE A 139 10.77 -2.00 17.45
N PHE A 140 10.09 -1.62 16.36
CA PHE A 140 8.92 -2.35 15.85
C PHE A 140 9.25 -3.78 15.45
N LEU A 141 10.43 -4.05 14.88
CA LEU A 141 10.84 -5.43 14.56
C LEU A 141 10.93 -6.33 15.80
N PHE A 142 11.22 -5.75 16.97
CA PHE A 142 11.31 -6.48 18.24
C PHE A 142 9.98 -6.62 19.00
N ILE A 143 8.95 -5.82 18.67
CA ILE A 143 7.63 -5.92 19.31
C ILE A 143 7.02 -7.32 19.09
N LYS A 144 6.48 -7.89 20.17
CA LYS A 144 5.84 -9.21 20.14
C LYS A 144 4.57 -9.14 19.31
N THR A 145 4.46 -10.10 18.40
CA THR A 145 3.31 -10.24 17.53
C THR A 145 2.15 -10.92 18.27
N GLU A 146 1.02 -10.23 18.43
CA GLU A 146 -0.24 -10.84 18.86
C GLU A 146 -1.11 -11.13 17.64
N VAL A 147 -0.76 -12.18 16.87
CA VAL A 147 -1.74 -12.77 15.96
C VAL A 147 -2.56 -13.73 16.78
N GLN A 148 -3.85 -13.42 16.95
CA GLN A 148 -4.82 -14.30 17.59
C GLN A 148 -4.74 -15.65 16.90
N SER A 149 -4.03 -16.58 17.54
CA SER A 149 -3.92 -17.93 17.05
C SER A 149 -5.29 -18.51 17.30
N SER A 150 -6.02 -18.82 16.24
CA SER A 150 -7.27 -19.58 16.31
C SER A 150 -6.93 -20.99 16.80
N SER A 151 -6.61 -21.14 18.08
CA SER A 151 -6.84 -22.38 18.80
C SER A 151 -8.35 -22.52 18.96
N PRO A 152 -8.95 -23.69 18.68
CA PRO A 152 -10.32 -23.95 19.07
C PRO A 152 -10.34 -24.15 20.59
N SER A 153 -10.18 -23.06 21.34
CA SER A 153 -10.44 -23.05 22.77
C SER A 153 -11.93 -22.81 22.96
N LEU A 154 -12.63 -23.89 23.31
CA LEU A 154 -13.84 -23.86 24.10
C LEU A 154 -13.75 -22.75 25.18
N GLU A 155 -14.87 -22.06 25.42
CA GLU A 155 -15.06 -20.90 26.34
C GLU A 155 -14.70 -19.55 25.71
N SER A 156 -15.66 -18.70 25.31
CA SER A 156 -16.74 -18.16 26.13
C SER A 156 -17.88 -17.67 25.25
N THR A 157 -19.08 -18.20 25.45
CA THR A 157 -20.35 -17.74 24.87
C THR A 157 -20.70 -16.31 25.30
N PRO A 158 -20.91 -15.34 24.38
CA PRO A 158 -21.87 -14.27 24.61
C PRO A 158 -23.26 -14.78 24.20
N LEU A 159 -24.15 -14.87 25.18
CA LEU A 159 -25.48 -15.49 25.13
C LEU A 159 -26.55 -14.74 24.32
N LEU A 160 -26.20 -14.00 23.26
CA LEU A 160 -27.19 -13.37 22.37
C LEU A 160 -26.67 -13.32 20.93
N ARG A 161 -26.92 -14.37 20.17
CA ARG A 161 -26.99 -14.29 18.70
C ARG A 161 -28.32 -14.88 18.28
N GLU A 162 -29.24 -13.99 17.92
CA GLU A 162 -30.51 -14.36 17.30
C GLU A 162 -30.24 -15.27 16.10
N SER A 163 -30.97 -16.37 16.13
CA SER A 163 -31.14 -17.35 15.06
C SER A 163 -31.60 -16.67 13.77
N SER A 164 -30.66 -16.48 12.84
CA SER A 164 -30.97 -16.54 11.41
C SER A 164 -30.00 -17.54 10.78
N ILE A 165 -30.59 -18.64 10.35
CA ILE A 165 -29.96 -19.74 9.63
C ILE A 165 -29.48 -19.16 8.29
N ASN A 166 -28.17 -19.02 8.15
CA ASN A 166 -27.50 -19.29 6.90
C ASN A 166 -26.26 -20.09 7.26
N VAL A 167 -26.30 -21.37 6.88
CA VAL A 167 -25.16 -22.27 6.87
C VAL A 167 -24.16 -21.66 5.88
N SER A 168 -23.29 -20.78 6.38
CA SER A 168 -22.05 -20.46 5.69
C SER A 168 -21.23 -21.74 5.73
N GLU A 169 -21.11 -22.40 4.59
CA GLU A 169 -20.11 -23.46 4.37
C GLU A 169 -18.79 -22.97 4.97
N ASP A 170 -18.38 -23.64 6.05
CA ASP A 170 -17.10 -23.45 6.70
C ASP A 170 -16.04 -23.97 5.73
N HIS A 171 -15.68 -23.15 4.75
CA HIS A 171 -14.48 -23.39 3.97
C HIS A 171 -13.32 -23.15 4.93
N PRO A 172 -12.58 -24.19 5.37
CA PRO A 172 -11.39 -23.97 6.15
C PRO A 172 -10.49 -23.07 5.32
N ASP A 173 -10.18 -21.89 5.85
CA ASP A 173 -9.26 -20.93 5.27
C ASP A 173 -7.86 -21.57 5.26
N ASP A 174 -7.62 -22.46 4.29
CA ASP A 174 -6.40 -23.23 4.05
C ASP A 174 -5.30 -22.33 3.47
N SER A 175 -5.21 -21.12 4.03
CA SER A 175 -4.16 -20.17 3.78
C SER A 175 -2.83 -20.81 4.17
N TRP A 176 -1.90 -20.85 3.22
CA TRP A 176 -0.55 -21.38 3.42
C TRP A 176 0.15 -20.79 4.66
N VAL A 177 -0.21 -19.56 5.03
CA VAL A 177 0.28 -18.87 6.23
C VAL A 177 -0.02 -19.69 7.48
N ASN A 178 -1.20 -20.33 7.57
CA ASN A 178 -1.64 -21.08 8.74
C ASN A 178 -0.76 -22.31 9.03
N ARG A 179 -0.08 -22.85 8.01
CA ARG A 179 0.80 -24.03 8.11
C ARG A 179 2.20 -23.72 8.67
N LEU A 180 2.53 -22.45 8.90
CA LEU A 180 3.85 -22.02 9.38
C LEU A 180 3.92 -22.01 10.92
N SER A 181 5.12 -22.32 11.46
CA SER A 181 5.38 -22.14 12.89
C SER A 181 5.35 -20.65 13.29
N PRO A 182 5.06 -20.31 14.56
CA PRO A 182 4.95 -18.91 14.99
C PRO A 182 6.18 -18.05 14.69
N ALA A 183 7.39 -18.61 14.88
CA ALA A 183 8.64 -17.92 14.57
C ALA A 183 8.81 -17.67 13.06
N LYS A 184 8.44 -18.64 12.21
CA LYS A 184 8.49 -18.51 10.75
C LYS A 184 7.44 -17.50 10.24
N LYS A 185 6.23 -17.51 10.82
CA LYS A 185 5.19 -16.50 10.52
C LYS A 185 5.72 -15.10 10.77
N ARG A 186 6.31 -14.87 11.95
CA ARG A 186 6.88 -13.56 12.30
C ARG A 186 8.01 -13.15 11.34
N LEU A 187 8.97 -14.04 11.08
CA LEU A 187 10.08 -13.74 10.17
C LEU A 187 9.56 -13.36 8.78
N ILE A 188 8.69 -14.19 8.19
CA ILE A 188 8.13 -13.96 6.85
C ILE A 188 7.30 -12.67 6.84
N GLY A 189 6.44 -12.45 7.82
CA GLY A 189 5.62 -11.25 7.89
C GLY A 189 6.43 -9.96 8.04
N CYS A 190 7.44 -9.96 8.91
CA CYS A 190 8.36 -8.82 9.02
C CYS A 190 9.14 -8.61 7.73
N SER A 191 9.71 -9.66 7.12
CA SER A 191 10.44 -9.54 5.85
C SER A 191 9.56 -9.01 4.73
N LEU A 192 8.32 -9.50 4.60
CA LEU A 192 7.36 -8.99 3.63
C LEU A 192 7.01 -7.53 3.89
N ALA A 193 6.81 -7.12 5.15
CA ALA A 193 6.53 -5.73 5.50
C ALA A 193 7.70 -4.79 5.17
N VAL A 194 8.95 -5.23 5.40
CA VAL A 194 10.15 -4.48 4.98
C VAL A 194 10.19 -4.32 3.47
N VAL A 195 10.02 -5.41 2.72
CA VAL A 195 10.03 -5.38 1.25
C VAL A 195 8.90 -4.49 0.72
N ALA A 196 7.68 -4.61 1.25
CA ALA A 196 6.56 -3.77 0.89
C ALA A 196 6.85 -2.29 1.15
N GLY A 197 7.44 -1.97 2.31
CA GLY A 197 7.84 -0.61 2.65
C GLY A 197 8.85 -0.03 1.65
N ILE A 198 9.89 -0.80 1.28
CA ILE A 198 10.88 -0.37 0.29
C ILE A 198 10.23 -0.12 -1.08
N LEU A 199 9.35 -1.03 -1.51
CA LEU A 199 8.61 -0.88 -2.78
C LEU A 199 7.72 0.37 -2.74
N TYR A 200 6.95 0.59 -1.68
CA TYR A 200 6.14 1.81 -1.53
C TYR A 200 6.99 3.08 -1.54
N GLY A 201 8.13 3.09 -0.85
CA GLY A 201 9.02 4.25 -0.81
C GLY A 201 9.67 4.55 -2.16
N SER A 202 9.82 3.52 -3.00
CA SER A 202 10.36 3.65 -4.36
C SER A 202 9.30 3.95 -5.42
N SER A 203 8.01 3.82 -5.09
CA SER A 203 6.91 3.88 -6.08
C SER A 203 6.78 5.23 -6.79
N PHE A 204 7.18 6.33 -6.15
CA PHE A 204 7.15 7.68 -6.75
C PHE A 204 8.46 8.08 -7.44
N VAL A 205 9.53 7.29 -7.32
CA VAL A 205 10.83 7.56 -7.96
C VAL A 205 10.70 7.81 -9.47
N PRO A 206 9.93 7.02 -10.26
CA PRO A 206 9.80 7.28 -11.70
C PRO A 206 9.14 8.62 -12.02
N VAL A 207 8.18 9.07 -11.19
CA VAL A 207 7.54 10.38 -11.35
C VAL A 207 8.51 11.51 -11.00
N LEU A 208 9.26 11.36 -9.91
CA LEU A 208 10.31 12.30 -9.53
C LEU A 208 11.38 12.43 -10.61
N TYR A 209 11.79 11.31 -11.22
CA TYR A 209 12.74 11.29 -12.32
C TYR A 209 12.24 12.07 -13.55
N ILE A 210 10.98 11.87 -13.94
CA ILE A 210 10.36 12.63 -15.06
C ILE A 210 10.33 14.13 -14.73
N LYS A 211 9.88 14.49 -13.53
CA LYS A 211 9.78 15.90 -13.10
C LYS A 211 11.14 16.59 -13.08
N ASP A 212 12.15 15.90 -12.56
CA ASP A 212 13.51 16.40 -12.44
C ASP A 212 14.15 16.61 -13.83
N HIS A 213 14.08 15.59 -14.68
CA HIS A 213 14.60 15.69 -16.04
C HIS A 213 13.79 16.65 -16.90
N GLY A 214 12.51 16.84 -16.63
CA GLY A 214 11.66 17.77 -17.36
C GLY A 214 11.98 19.25 -17.15
N ARG A 215 12.74 19.58 -16.09
CA ARG A 215 13.33 20.92 -15.90
C ARG A 215 14.50 21.18 -16.84
N ARG A 216 15.11 20.13 -17.40
CA ARG A 216 16.25 20.21 -18.31
C ARG A 216 15.74 20.23 -19.75
N ASN A 217 16.11 21.27 -20.49
CA ASN A 217 15.66 21.46 -21.88
C ASN A 217 16.18 20.39 -22.86
N GLU A 218 17.21 19.64 -22.49
CA GLU A 218 17.87 18.64 -23.34
C GLU A 218 17.37 17.21 -23.10
N SER A 219 16.42 16.98 -22.18
CA SER A 219 15.92 15.64 -21.86
C SER A 219 14.71 15.25 -22.71
N ILE A 220 14.46 13.94 -22.84
CA ILE A 220 13.23 13.40 -23.45
C ILE A 220 11.94 13.79 -22.69
N TYR A 221 12.10 14.33 -21.47
CA TYR A 221 11.02 14.79 -20.61
C TYR A 221 10.88 16.31 -20.62
N ALA A 222 11.59 17.04 -21.49
CA ALA A 222 11.52 18.49 -21.58
C ALA A 222 10.06 18.97 -21.68
N GLY A 223 9.69 19.91 -20.80
CA GLY A 223 8.32 20.43 -20.71
C GLY A 223 7.34 19.52 -19.95
N ALA A 224 7.84 18.51 -19.22
CA ALA A 224 7.00 17.74 -18.30
C ALA A 224 6.48 18.62 -17.15
N SER A 225 5.20 18.45 -16.83
CA SER A 225 4.53 19.24 -15.79
C SER A 225 5.21 19.08 -14.43
N GLN A 226 5.25 20.14 -13.64
CA GLN A 226 5.74 20.05 -12.27
C GLN A 226 4.62 19.75 -11.26
N PHE A 227 3.37 19.74 -11.72
CA PHE A 227 2.21 19.46 -10.90
C PHE A 227 2.04 17.94 -10.70
N ASP A 228 2.04 17.48 -9.45
CA ASP A 228 2.05 16.06 -9.13
C ASP A 228 0.79 15.31 -9.61
N LEU A 229 -0.36 15.98 -9.60
CA LEU A 229 -1.63 15.38 -10.01
C LEU A 229 -1.66 14.99 -11.49
N ASP A 230 -0.78 15.56 -12.33
CA ASP A 230 -0.72 15.23 -13.77
C ASP A 230 -0.19 13.81 -14.02
N TYR A 231 0.53 13.23 -13.05
CA TYR A 231 1.12 11.89 -13.16
C TYR A 231 0.28 10.80 -12.51
N VAL A 232 -0.71 11.20 -11.69
CA VAL A 232 -1.53 10.28 -10.89
C VAL A 232 -2.24 9.26 -11.77
N PHE A 233 -2.81 9.68 -12.90
CA PHE A 233 -3.49 8.77 -13.81
C PHE A 233 -2.57 7.75 -14.46
N ALA A 234 -1.37 8.15 -14.86
CA ALA A 234 -0.37 7.23 -15.40
C ALA A 234 0.10 6.24 -14.32
N HIS A 235 0.39 6.72 -13.11
CA HIS A 235 0.78 5.88 -11.98
C HIS A 235 -0.31 4.85 -11.63
N PHE A 236 -1.56 5.29 -11.45
CA PHE A 236 -2.69 4.41 -11.10
C PHE A 236 -3.10 3.47 -12.25
N SER A 237 -2.87 3.85 -13.51
CA SER A 237 -3.01 2.92 -14.64
C SER A 237 -1.97 1.79 -14.57
N GLY A 238 -0.74 2.09 -14.15
CA GLY A 238 0.28 1.08 -13.86
C GLY A 238 -0.12 0.13 -12.73
N ILE A 239 -0.72 0.67 -11.65
CA ILE A 239 -1.26 -0.14 -10.54
C ILE A 239 -2.32 -1.11 -11.06
N PHE A 240 -3.34 -0.61 -11.76
CA PHE A 240 -4.47 -1.43 -12.20
C PHE A 240 -4.05 -2.49 -13.22
N LEU A 241 -3.19 -2.14 -14.18
CA LEU A 241 -2.65 -3.09 -15.16
C LEU A 241 -1.89 -4.22 -14.45
N THR A 242 -0.98 -3.88 -13.55
CA THR A 242 -0.17 -4.85 -12.81
C THR A 242 -1.04 -5.73 -11.92
N SER A 243 -1.99 -5.14 -11.20
CA SER A 243 -2.92 -5.90 -10.37
C SER A 243 -3.80 -6.84 -11.20
N THR A 244 -4.20 -6.44 -12.40
CA THR A 244 -4.97 -7.30 -13.32
C THR A 244 -4.12 -8.47 -13.80
N ILE A 245 -2.85 -8.24 -14.15
CA ILE A 245 -1.92 -9.32 -14.52
C ILE A 245 -1.77 -10.31 -13.36
N TYR A 246 -1.56 -9.84 -12.13
CA TYR A 246 -1.47 -10.71 -10.96
C TYR A 246 -2.75 -11.51 -10.71
N PHE A 247 -3.91 -10.88 -10.87
CA PHE A 247 -5.19 -11.56 -10.72
C PHE A 247 -5.40 -12.62 -11.82
N LEU A 248 -5.03 -12.34 -13.07
CA LEU A 248 -5.10 -13.31 -14.18
C LEU A 248 -4.17 -14.51 -13.95
N ILE A 249 -2.93 -14.27 -13.51
CA ILE A 249 -2.00 -15.34 -13.13
C ILE A 249 -2.58 -16.17 -11.99
N TYR A 250 -3.15 -15.53 -10.97
CA TYR A 250 -3.80 -16.21 -9.86
C TYR A 250 -4.98 -17.09 -10.33
N CYS A 251 -5.86 -16.57 -11.19
CA CYS A 251 -6.96 -17.34 -11.77
C CYS A 251 -6.46 -18.57 -12.56
N ALA A 252 -5.38 -18.40 -13.34
CA ALA A 252 -4.77 -19.50 -14.09
C ALA A 252 -4.21 -20.59 -13.16
N VAL A 253 -3.46 -20.20 -12.11
CA VAL A 253 -2.91 -21.11 -11.10
C VAL A 253 -4.02 -21.83 -10.34
N ARG A 254 -5.12 -21.14 -10.04
CA ARG A 254 -6.30 -21.69 -9.37
C ARG A 254 -7.27 -22.42 -10.31
N LYS A 255 -6.89 -22.63 -11.57
CA LYS A 255 -7.69 -23.33 -12.59
C LYS A 255 -9.13 -22.78 -12.68
N ASN A 256 -9.27 -21.45 -12.68
CA ASN A 256 -10.54 -20.71 -12.69
C ASN A 256 -11.46 -20.98 -11.48
N LYS A 257 -10.92 -21.39 -10.34
CA LYS A 257 -11.61 -21.40 -9.04
C LYS A 257 -10.93 -20.42 -8.05
N PRO A 258 -10.92 -19.10 -8.36
CA PRO A 258 -10.39 -18.10 -7.44
C PRO A 258 -11.26 -18.03 -6.17
N ASN A 259 -10.64 -17.81 -5.01
CA ASN A 259 -11.40 -17.52 -3.80
C ASN A 259 -11.91 -16.08 -3.86
N VAL A 260 -13.16 -15.92 -4.26
CA VAL A 260 -13.83 -14.62 -4.34
C VAL A 260 -14.67 -14.44 -3.08
N TYR A 261 -14.51 -13.30 -2.41
CA TYR A 261 -15.28 -12.93 -1.23
C TYR A 261 -16.12 -11.68 -1.55
N PRO A 262 -17.34 -11.84 -2.10
CA PRO A 262 -18.19 -10.72 -2.50
C PRO A 262 -18.57 -9.80 -1.34
N GLN A 263 -18.59 -10.35 -0.12
CA GLN A 263 -18.87 -9.64 1.13
C GLN A 263 -17.84 -8.55 1.44
N ALA A 264 -16.64 -8.60 0.83
CA ALA A 264 -15.62 -7.57 0.95
C ALA A 264 -15.75 -6.43 -0.08
N ILE A 265 -16.67 -6.54 -1.06
CA ILE A 265 -16.83 -5.57 -2.17
C ILE A 265 -17.85 -4.49 -1.84
N LEU A 266 -18.99 -4.87 -1.24
CA LEU A 266 -20.06 -3.95 -0.87
C LEU A 266 -20.04 -3.76 0.66
N PRO A 267 -20.30 -2.55 1.18
CA PRO A 267 -20.55 -2.39 2.60
C PRO A 267 -21.72 -3.32 2.96
N GLY A 268 -21.44 -4.30 3.82
CA GLY A 268 -22.42 -5.29 4.23
C GLY A 268 -23.69 -4.59 4.71
N MET A 269 -24.79 -4.87 4.02
CA MET A 269 -26.12 -4.72 4.59
C MET A 269 -26.37 -5.87 5.56
#